data_AF-A0A2E3SE56-F1
#
_entry.id   AF-A0A2E3SE56-F1
#
_cell.length_a   1.000
_cell.length_b   1.000
_cell.length_c   1.000
_cell.angle_alpha   90.00
_cell.angle_beta   90.00
_cell.angle_gamma   90.00
#
_symmetry.space_group_name_H-M   'P 1'
#
loop_
_entity.id
_entity.type
_entity.pdbx_description
1 polymer ?
#
loop_
_entity_poly.entity_id
_entity_poly.type
_entity_poly.pdbx_seq_one_letter_code
_entity_poly.pdbx_strand_id
1 'polypeptide(L)' 'DLTKVGKKMDEAKNEYRGAMNKLVEGRGNIVTSIEKLKKMGAKAKKSIPEPILKRAQEDDYEQSQLEM' A
#
# COMPACT_ATOMS: atom_id res chain seq x y z
N ASP A 1 31.52 -8.14 -9.53
CA ASP A 1 31.31 -6.73 -9.90
C ASP A 1 30.28 -6.05 -9.03
N LEU A 2 30.68 -4.94 -8.42
CA LEU A 2 29.82 -4.07 -7.62
C LEU A 2 28.67 -3.48 -8.47
N THR A 3 28.88 -3.29 -9.76
CA THR A 3 27.87 -2.80 -10.72
C THR A 3 26.64 -3.71 -10.80
N LYS A 4 26.83 -5.04 -10.74
CA LYS A 4 25.72 -6.01 -10.71
C LYS A 4 24.91 -5.92 -9.41
N VAL A 5 25.59 -5.65 -8.29
CA VAL A 5 24.93 -5.47 -7.00
C VAL A 5 24.09 -4.19 -7.01
N GLY A 6 24.67 -3.07 -7.47
CA GLY A 6 23.94 -1.81 -7.62
C GLY A 6 22.67 -1.96 -8.47
N LYS A 7 22.77 -2.62 -9.62
CA LYS A 7 21.62 -2.88 -10.50
C LYS A 7 20.50 -3.68 -9.80
N LYS A 8 20.86 -4.75 -9.07
CA LYS A 8 19.87 -5.55 -8.33
C LYS A 8 19.21 -4.78 -7.19
N MET A 9 19.95 -3.88 -6.54
CA MET A 9 19.38 -3.02 -5.49
C MET A 9 18.36 -2.04 -6.07
N ASP A 10 18.66 -1.44 -7.24
CA ASP A 10 17.72 -0.56 -7.93
C ASP A 10 16.46 -1.31 -8.39
N GLU A 11 16.62 -2.52 -8.94
CA GLU A 11 15.49 -3.38 -9.30
C GLU A 11 14.61 -3.71 -8.07
N ALA A 12 15.23 -4.14 -6.97
CA ALA A 12 14.50 -4.42 -5.72
C ALA A 12 13.77 -3.20 -5.17
N LYS A 13 14.38 -2.00 -5.27
CA LYS A 13 13.76 -0.75 -4.84
C LYS A 13 12.55 -0.39 -5.72
N ASN A 14 12.63 -0.62 -7.02
CA ASN A 14 11.53 -0.38 -7.94
C ASN A 14 10.37 -1.36 -7.70
N GLU A 15 10.67 -2.65 -7.51
CA GLU A 15 9.66 -3.65 -7.15
C GLU A 15 9.00 -3.33 -5.81
N TYR A 16 9.78 -2.95 -4.80
CA TYR A 16 9.26 -2.51 -3.50
C TYR A 16 8.29 -1.34 -3.65
N ARG A 17 8.67 -0.30 -4.41
CA ARG A 17 7.79 0.84 -4.70
C ARG A 17 6.52 0.42 -5.43
N GLY A 18 6.65 -0.46 -6.44
CA GLY A 18 5.50 -0.97 -7.18
C GLY A 18 4.53 -1.78 -6.31
N ALA A 19 5.03 -2.55 -5.36
CA ALA A 19 4.20 -3.27 -4.38
C ALA A 19 3.57 -2.31 -3.36
N MET A 20 4.32 -1.33 -2.87
CA MET A 20 3.84 -0.32 -1.93
C MET A 20 2.67 0.47 -2.51
N ASN A 21 2.77 0.93 -3.76
CA ASN A 21 1.71 1.63 -4.50
C ASN A 21 0.48 0.78 -4.83
N LYS A 22 0.53 -0.54 -4.66
CA LYS A 22 -0.62 -1.42 -4.89
C LYS A 22 -1.28 -1.78 -3.57
N LEU A 23 -0.47 -1.98 -2.55
CA LEU A 23 -0.92 -2.47 -1.26
C LEU A 23 -1.33 -1.32 -0.35
N VAL A 24 -0.52 -0.27 -0.25
CA VAL A 24 -0.60 0.73 0.82
C VAL A 24 -0.89 2.13 0.28
N GLU A 25 -0.18 2.54 -0.75
CA GLU A 25 -0.22 3.89 -1.30
C GLU A 25 -1.06 3.90 -2.60
N GLY A 26 -1.60 5.05 -3.00
CA GLY A 26 -2.31 5.22 -4.28
C GLY A 26 -3.82 4.89 -4.28
N ARG A 27 -4.53 5.42 -5.29
CA ARG A 27 -6.00 5.34 -5.42
C ARG A 27 -6.48 3.90 -5.56
N GLY A 28 -7.30 3.45 -4.61
CA GLY A 28 -7.87 2.10 -4.63
C GLY A 28 -6.87 1.00 -4.23
N ASN A 29 -5.91 1.33 -3.36
CA ASN A 29 -4.99 0.35 -2.81
C ASN A 29 -5.73 -0.84 -2.13
N ILE A 30 -5.07 -1.99 -2.08
CA ILE A 30 -5.67 -3.24 -1.61
C ILE A 30 -5.99 -3.17 -0.11
N VAL A 31 -5.18 -2.50 0.69
CA VAL A 31 -5.39 -2.37 2.14
C VAL A 31 -6.71 -1.65 2.44
N THR A 32 -6.99 -0.50 1.80
CA THR A 32 -8.24 0.24 1.96
C THR A 32 -9.44 -0.55 1.43
N SER A 33 -9.28 -1.30 0.33
CA SER A 33 -10.35 -2.13 -0.24
C SER A 33 -10.73 -3.28 0.69
N ILE A 34 -9.74 -3.96 1.27
CA ILE A 34 -9.96 -5.02 2.27
C ILE A 34 -10.60 -4.42 3.53
N GLU A 35 -10.18 -3.23 3.95
CA GLU A 35 -10.77 -2.55 5.11
C GLU A 35 -12.23 -2.14 4.85
N LYS A 36 -12.54 -1.60 3.67
CA LYS A 36 -13.92 -1.31 3.23
C LYS A 36 -14.76 -2.59 3.21
N LEU A 37 -14.24 -3.69 2.68
CA LEU A 37 -14.90 -5.01 2.70
C LEU A 37 -15.14 -5.53 4.13
N LYS A 38 -14.17 -5.36 5.03
CA LYS A 38 -14.28 -5.73 6.44
C LYS A 38 -15.37 -4.91 7.14
N LYS A 39 -15.41 -3.59 6.90
CA LYS A 39 -16.47 -2.69 7.40
C LYS A 39 -17.86 -3.08 6.88
N MET A 40 -17.95 -3.60 5.65
CA MET A 40 -19.20 -4.12 5.06
C MET A 40 -19.61 -5.52 5.58
N GLY A 41 -18.87 -6.11 6.52
CA GLY A 41 -19.24 -7.37 7.16
C GLY A 41 -18.61 -8.64 6.56
N ALA A 42 -17.66 -8.49 5.62
CA ALA A 42 -16.90 -9.63 5.13
C ALA A 42 -15.87 -10.09 6.18
N LYS A 43 -15.86 -11.39 6.51
CA LYS A 43 -14.91 -11.97 7.47
C LYS A 43 -13.49 -12.02 6.88
N ALA A 44 -12.72 -10.95 7.05
CA ALA A 44 -11.29 -10.97 6.77
C ALA A 44 -10.56 -11.75 7.88
N LYS A 45 -10.17 -13.02 7.60
CA LYS A 45 -9.46 -13.88 8.56
C LYS A 45 -8.03 -13.41 8.89
N LYS A 46 -7.43 -12.57 8.05
CA LYS A 46 -6.08 -12.02 8.28
C LYS A 46 -6.18 -10.52 8.54
N SER A 47 -5.82 -10.11 9.75
CA SER A 47 -5.71 -8.69 10.11
C SER A 47 -4.44 -8.11 9.49
N ILE A 48 -4.60 -6.99 8.78
CA ILE A 48 -3.47 -6.21 8.28
C ILE A 48 -2.85 -5.47 9.48
N PRO A 49 -1.50 -5.40 9.60
CA PRO A 49 -0.86 -4.65 10.66
C PRO A 49 -1.33 -3.19 10.71
N GLU A 50 -1.64 -2.69 11.90
CA GLU A 50 -2.10 -1.31 12.13
C GLU A 50 -1.21 -0.21 11.52
N PRO A 51 0.14 -0.29 11.54
CA PRO A 51 0.97 0.76 10.96
C PRO A 51 0.76 0.91 9.44
N ILE A 52 0.50 -0.20 8.76
CA ILE A 52 0.26 -0.24 7.31
C ILE A 52 -1.16 0.26 7.02
N LEU A 53 -2.12 -0.12 7.86
CA LEU A 53 -3.50 0.33 7.73
C LEU A 53 -3.62 1.85 7.89
N LYS A 54 -2.94 2.42 8.89
CA LYS A 54 -2.94 3.88 9.13
C LYS A 54 -2.36 4.64 7.94
N ARG A 55 -1.20 4.23 7.42
CA ARG A 55 -0.61 4.84 6.22
C ARG A 55 -1.57 4.82 5.04
N ALA A 56 -2.21 3.67 4.78
CA ALA A 56 -3.15 3.54 3.67
C ALA A 56 -4.41 4.41 3.85
N GLN A 57 -4.83 4.67 5.09
CA GLN A 57 -5.97 5.54 5.41
C GLN A 57 -5.60 7.03 5.33
N GLU A 58 -4.40 7.40 5.77
CA GLU A 58 -3.87 8.76 5.64
C GLU A 58 -3.77 9.16 4.17
N ASP A 59 -3.23 8.28 3.32
CA ASP A 59 -3.17 8.49 1.86
C ASP A 59 -4.57 8.68 1.25
N ASP A 60 -5.55 7.84 1.58
CA ASP A 60 -6.94 7.94 1.07
C ASP A 60 -7.58 9.28 1.52
N TYR A 61 -7.29 9.72 2.75
CA TYR A 61 -7.78 10.98 3.30
C TYR A 61 -7.15 12.20 2.62
N GLU A 62 -5.82 12.26 2.50
CA GLU A 62 -5.14 13.38 1.83
C GLU A 62 -5.57 13.53 0.37
N GLN A 63 -5.73 12.42 -0.36
CA GLN A 63 -6.24 12.44 -1.73
C GLN A 63 -7.68 12.97 -1.80
N SER A 64 -8.54 12.58 -0.86
CA SER A 64 -9.92 13.08 -0.80
C SER A 64 -10.02 14.58 -0.52
N GLN A 65 -9.10 15.13 0.29
CA GLN A 65 -9.02 16.56 0.58
C GLN A 65 -8.49 17.36 -0.61
N LEU A 66 -7.65 16.76 -1.44
CA LEU A 66 -7.08 17.41 -2.63
C LEU A 66 -8.07 17.48 -3.81
N GLU A 67 -9.03 16.56 -3.87
CA GLU A 67 -10.08 16.49 -4.92
C GLU A 67 -11.35 17.32 -4.58
N MET A 68 -11.43 17.96 -3.40
CA MET A 68 -12.55 18.80 -2.93
C MET A 68 -12.26 20.30 -3.08
#